data_AF-A0A1Q8SPJ1-F1
#
_entry.id   AF-A0A1Q8SPJ1-F1
#
_cell.length_a   1.000
_cell.length_b   1.000
_cell.length_c   1.000
_cell.angle_alpha   90.00
_cell.angle_beta   90.00
_cell.angle_gamma   90.00
#
_symmetry.space_group_name_H-M   'P 1'
#
loop_
_entity.id
_entity.type
_entity.pdbx_description
1 polymer ?
#
loop_
_entity_poly.entity_id
_entity_poly.type
_entity_poly.pdbx_seq_one_letter_code
_entity_poly.pdbx_strand_id
1 'polypeptide(L)'
;MPQPLTRANAVTQILGELQRMEARRGCGDTLGDRRLQRSLASLDQSSESEVARRAIQAQWDRDFPAFDAAAEMLLDMDDLSEPGTTYVNFALMCHYALNADLCARLNRRALQFNRSDQVFVETVARNAWHAGDIKISDQATARLGKLNAESYEELRDLIQESSELLVLHGVTHDAFQQYVQCLFELIRGFVANKTDVRLVSGVDIEDYEDGHQELLVMFDLDLDDDTLDAIDEALLELRSDADRVNPALNKCVGVLVRDYPQSLDAEAC
;
A
#
# COMPACT_ATOMS: atom_id res chain seq x y z
N MET A 1 -10.95 -34.01 -13.38
CA MET A 1 -10.81 -33.38 -12.06
C MET A 1 -10.15 -32.03 -12.29
N PRO A 2 -10.65 -30.91 -11.72
CA PRO A 2 -9.93 -29.64 -11.81
C PRO A 2 -8.55 -29.80 -11.15
N GLN A 3 -7.51 -29.21 -11.73
CA GLN A 3 -6.17 -29.22 -11.13
C GLN A 3 -6.21 -28.45 -9.81
N PRO A 4 -5.46 -28.91 -8.77
CA PRO A 4 -5.32 -28.15 -7.54
C PRO A 4 -4.68 -26.80 -7.84
N LEU A 5 -5.20 -25.74 -7.23
CA LEU A 5 -4.61 -24.40 -7.32
C LEU A 5 -3.18 -24.45 -6.76
N THR A 6 -2.27 -23.68 -7.34
CA THR A 6 -0.95 -23.45 -6.73
C THR A 6 -1.12 -22.69 -5.41
N ARG A 7 -0.14 -22.82 -4.50
CA ARG A 7 -0.18 -22.12 -3.19
C ARG A 7 -0.33 -20.61 -3.38
N ALA A 8 0.45 -20.02 -4.27
CA ALA A 8 0.34 -18.60 -4.63
C ALA A 8 -1.05 -18.23 -5.17
N ASN A 9 -1.66 -19.05 -6.03
CA ASN A 9 -3.02 -18.80 -6.52
C ASN A 9 -4.08 -18.86 -5.40
N ALA A 10 -3.93 -19.79 -4.45
CA ALA A 10 -4.80 -19.85 -3.28
C ALA A 10 -4.66 -18.59 -2.41
N VAL A 11 -3.43 -18.13 -2.17
CA VAL A 11 -3.16 -16.87 -1.46
C VAL A 11 -3.78 -15.68 -2.20
N THR A 12 -3.56 -15.54 -3.51
CA THR A 12 -4.16 -14.47 -4.33
C THR A 12 -5.67 -14.43 -4.21
N GLN A 13 -6.35 -15.59 -4.21
CA GLN A 13 -7.81 -15.65 -4.04
C GLN A 13 -8.26 -15.18 -2.65
N ILE A 14 -7.52 -15.54 -1.59
CA ILE A 14 -7.81 -15.09 -0.23
C ILE A 14 -7.63 -13.59 -0.11
N LEU A 15 -6.55 -13.03 -0.69
CA LEU A 15 -6.30 -11.59 -0.71
C LEU A 15 -7.39 -10.83 -1.47
N GLY A 16 -7.88 -11.39 -2.59
CA GLY A 16 -9.01 -10.81 -3.31
C GLY A 16 -10.30 -10.79 -2.47
N GLU A 17 -10.53 -11.78 -1.61
CA GLU A 17 -11.66 -11.73 -0.66
C GLU A 17 -11.42 -10.70 0.45
N LEU A 18 -10.21 -10.62 1.00
CA LEU A 18 -9.84 -9.62 1.99
C LEU A 18 -10.09 -8.20 1.47
N GLN A 19 -9.65 -7.88 0.24
CA GLN A 19 -9.90 -6.57 -0.38
C GLN A 19 -11.39 -6.24 -0.52
N ARG A 20 -12.24 -7.22 -0.85
CA ARG A 20 -13.70 -7.02 -0.90
C ARG A 20 -14.31 -6.80 0.48
N MET A 21 -13.68 -7.32 1.53
CA MET A 21 -14.08 -7.12 2.92
C MET A 21 -13.60 -5.77 3.46
N GLU A 22 -12.41 -5.29 3.06
CA GLU A 22 -11.86 -3.98 3.41
C GLU A 22 -12.84 -2.84 3.09
N ALA A 23 -13.41 -2.82 1.89
CA ALA A 23 -14.39 -1.81 1.48
C ALA A 23 -15.66 -1.79 2.36
N ARG A 24 -15.95 -2.89 3.06
CA ARG A 24 -17.15 -3.08 3.89
C ARG A 24 -16.83 -3.19 5.39
N ARG A 25 -15.63 -2.81 5.82
CA ARG A 25 -15.32 -2.69 7.26
C ARG A 25 -16.33 -1.76 7.93
N GLY A 26 -16.66 -2.06 9.18
CA GLY A 26 -17.66 -1.31 9.95
C GLY A 26 -19.11 -1.70 9.66
N CYS A 27 -19.45 -2.15 8.44
CA CYS A 27 -20.76 -2.73 8.11
C CYS A 27 -20.88 -4.24 8.47
N GLY A 28 -20.03 -4.73 9.38
CA GLY A 28 -19.72 -6.15 9.57
C GLY A 28 -20.92 -7.08 9.83
N ASP A 29 -21.09 -8.05 8.92
CA ASP A 29 -21.77 -9.33 9.15
C ASP A 29 -20.71 -10.38 9.54
N THR A 30 -20.91 -11.06 10.68
CA THR A 30 -20.16 -12.25 11.15
C THR A 30 -19.84 -13.32 10.09
N LEU A 31 -20.56 -13.32 8.97
CA LEU A 31 -20.39 -14.18 7.81
C LEU A 31 -19.12 -13.84 7.00
N GLY A 32 -18.71 -12.58 6.93
CA GLY A 32 -17.46 -12.15 6.29
C GLY A 32 -16.25 -12.76 7.00
N ASP A 33 -16.17 -12.58 8.32
CA ASP A 33 -15.13 -13.18 9.15
C ASP A 33 -15.10 -14.70 9.01
N ARG A 34 -16.26 -15.36 9.06
CA ARG A 34 -16.35 -16.82 8.87
C ARG A 34 -15.88 -17.27 7.49
N ARG A 35 -16.14 -16.49 6.44
CA ARG A 35 -15.65 -16.77 5.07
C ARG A 35 -14.13 -16.65 5.02
N LEU A 36 -13.56 -15.57 5.55
CA LEU A 36 -12.12 -15.38 5.62
C LEU A 36 -11.45 -16.53 6.39
N GLN A 37 -11.96 -16.88 7.58
CA GLN A 37 -11.44 -18.01 8.37
C GLN A 37 -11.51 -19.33 7.62
N ARG A 38 -12.61 -19.61 6.91
CA ARG A 38 -12.75 -20.82 6.09
C ARG A 38 -11.72 -20.84 4.95
N SER A 39 -11.52 -19.71 4.27
CA SER A 39 -10.54 -19.60 3.19
C SER A 39 -9.11 -19.77 3.71
N LEU A 40 -8.77 -19.16 4.84
CA LEU A 40 -7.47 -19.34 5.51
C LEU A 40 -7.23 -20.80 5.95
N ALA A 41 -8.27 -21.47 6.45
CA ALA A 41 -8.20 -22.89 6.86
C ALA A 41 -8.03 -23.85 5.67
N SER A 42 -8.30 -23.40 4.44
CA SER A 42 -8.12 -24.19 3.21
C SER A 42 -6.67 -24.23 2.71
N LEU A 43 -5.81 -23.33 3.18
CA LEU A 43 -4.38 -23.37 2.89
C LEU A 43 -3.73 -24.62 3.50
N ASP A 44 -2.70 -25.14 2.83
CA ASP A 44 -1.95 -26.29 3.30
C ASP A 44 -1.08 -25.99 4.55
N GLN A 45 -0.31 -26.98 5.01
CA GLN A 45 0.57 -26.87 6.17
C GLN A 45 2.03 -26.53 5.79
N SER A 46 2.26 -26.01 4.58
CA SER A 46 3.60 -25.54 4.23
C SER A 46 3.96 -24.27 5.00
N SER A 47 5.25 -24.04 5.22
CA SER A 47 5.75 -22.83 5.90
C SER A 47 5.22 -21.55 5.23
N GLU A 48 5.21 -21.49 3.89
CA GLU A 48 4.69 -20.36 3.10
C GLU A 48 3.22 -20.08 3.44
N SER A 49 2.39 -21.13 3.47
CA SER A 49 0.96 -21.01 3.79
C SER A 49 0.71 -20.62 5.24
N GLU A 50 1.52 -21.11 6.19
CA GLU A 50 1.42 -20.71 7.60
C GLU A 50 1.78 -19.23 7.80
N VAL A 51 2.86 -18.77 7.17
CA VAL A 51 3.28 -17.36 7.27
C VAL A 51 2.27 -16.45 6.55
N ALA A 52 1.82 -16.82 5.35
CA ALA A 52 0.78 -16.10 4.64
C ALA A 52 -0.52 -16.01 5.45
N ARG A 53 -0.93 -17.10 6.12
CA ARG A 53 -2.10 -17.10 7.01
C ARG A 53 -1.94 -16.10 8.16
N ARG A 54 -0.77 -16.07 8.80
CA ARG A 54 -0.48 -15.13 9.90
C ARG A 54 -0.53 -13.69 9.42
N ALA A 55 0.11 -13.38 8.30
CA ALA A 55 0.10 -12.04 7.72
C ALA A 55 -1.33 -11.60 7.37
N ILE A 56 -2.10 -12.41 6.65
CA ILE A 56 -3.47 -12.07 6.24
C ILE A 56 -4.37 -11.85 7.46
N GLN A 57 -4.26 -12.70 8.48
CA GLN A 57 -5.02 -12.55 9.72
C GLN A 57 -4.63 -11.28 10.47
N ALA A 58 -3.33 -11.04 10.66
CA ALA A 58 -2.83 -9.86 11.35
C ALA A 58 -3.24 -8.56 10.65
N GLN A 59 -3.26 -8.56 9.32
CA GLN A 59 -3.78 -7.43 8.55
C GLN A 59 -5.28 -7.23 8.75
N TRP A 60 -6.07 -8.31 8.74
CA TRP A 60 -7.50 -8.21 9.01
C TRP A 60 -7.77 -7.61 10.41
N ASP A 61 -7.00 -8.06 11.41
CA ASP A 61 -7.11 -7.63 12.79
C ASP A 61 -6.46 -6.25 13.06
N ARG A 62 -5.73 -5.70 12.08
CA ARG A 62 -4.88 -4.50 12.22
C ARG A 62 -3.85 -4.62 13.34
N ASP A 63 -3.36 -5.83 13.56
CA ASP A 63 -2.15 -6.10 14.32
C ASP A 63 -0.94 -5.88 13.41
N PHE A 64 -0.62 -4.61 13.18
CA PHE A 64 0.42 -4.26 12.23
C PHE A 64 1.82 -4.81 12.59
N PRO A 65 2.25 -4.85 13.86
CA PRO A 65 3.50 -5.51 14.24
C PRO A 65 3.54 -7.00 13.87
N ALA A 66 2.45 -7.74 14.10
CA ALA A 66 2.37 -9.15 13.70
C ALA A 66 2.34 -9.31 12.17
N PHE A 67 1.67 -8.40 11.45
CA PHE A 67 1.67 -8.37 9.99
C PHE A 67 3.08 -8.14 9.45
N ASP A 68 3.77 -7.10 9.92
CA ASP A 68 5.12 -6.75 9.47
C ASP A 68 6.08 -7.92 9.69
N ALA A 69 6.06 -8.54 10.87
CA ALA A 69 6.90 -9.69 11.17
C ALA A 69 6.64 -10.88 10.22
N ALA A 70 5.38 -11.16 9.89
CA ALA A 70 5.03 -12.23 8.98
C ALA A 70 5.40 -11.91 7.52
N ALA A 71 5.21 -10.66 7.08
CA ALA A 71 5.58 -10.22 5.74
C ALA A 71 7.11 -10.18 5.54
N GLU A 72 7.88 -9.81 6.58
CA GLU A 72 9.34 -9.92 6.61
C GLU A 72 9.80 -11.39 6.49
N MET A 73 9.15 -12.31 7.21
CA MET A 73 9.44 -13.73 7.06
C MET A 73 9.25 -14.19 5.61
N LEU A 74 8.18 -13.77 4.92
CA LEU A 74 7.98 -14.12 3.50
C LEU A 74 9.08 -13.54 2.61
N LEU A 75 9.56 -12.34 2.89
CA LEU A 75 10.64 -11.70 2.14
C LEU A 75 11.96 -12.47 2.24
N ASP A 76 12.20 -13.13 3.39
CA ASP A 76 13.41 -13.89 3.69
C ASP A 76 13.31 -15.39 3.35
N MET A 77 12.16 -15.87 2.87
CA MET A 77 11.97 -17.28 2.49
C MET A 77 12.62 -17.60 1.14
N ASP A 78 13.49 -18.63 1.14
CA ASP A 78 14.18 -19.10 -0.07
C ASP A 78 13.35 -20.11 -0.91
N ASP A 79 12.32 -20.71 -0.34
CA ASP A 79 11.58 -21.85 -0.90
C ASP A 79 10.11 -21.53 -1.28
N LEU A 80 9.83 -20.26 -1.59
CA LEU A 80 8.52 -19.81 -2.06
C LEU A 80 8.11 -20.52 -3.35
N SER A 81 6.86 -20.96 -3.42
CA SER A 81 6.30 -21.64 -4.60
C SER A 81 6.34 -20.78 -5.87
N GLU A 82 5.92 -19.54 -5.75
CA GLU A 82 5.95 -18.52 -6.80
C GLU A 82 6.39 -17.18 -6.17
N PRO A 83 7.71 -16.93 -6.07
CA PRO A 83 8.24 -15.78 -5.33
C PRO A 83 7.75 -14.45 -5.90
N GLY A 84 7.74 -14.28 -7.22
CA GLY A 84 7.24 -13.05 -7.87
C GLY A 84 5.80 -12.72 -7.47
N THR A 85 4.88 -13.67 -7.62
CA THR A 85 3.46 -13.51 -7.25
C THR A 85 3.31 -13.20 -5.77
N THR A 86 4.03 -13.91 -4.91
CA THR A 86 4.00 -13.72 -3.46
C THR A 86 4.46 -12.31 -3.09
N TYR A 87 5.60 -11.86 -3.61
CA TYR A 87 6.13 -10.54 -3.30
C TYR A 87 5.21 -9.40 -3.75
N VAL A 88 4.63 -9.48 -4.95
CA VAL A 88 3.68 -8.44 -5.43
C VAL A 88 2.44 -8.38 -4.57
N ASN A 89 1.87 -9.55 -4.25
CA ASN A 89 0.68 -9.66 -3.42
C ASN A 89 0.91 -9.06 -2.03
N PHE A 90 2.02 -9.42 -1.38
CA PHE A 90 2.33 -8.90 -0.05
C PHE A 90 2.83 -7.46 -0.08
N ALA A 91 3.39 -6.97 -1.18
CA ALA A 91 3.67 -5.54 -1.34
C ALA A 91 2.38 -4.71 -1.31
N LEU A 92 1.36 -5.15 -2.05
CA LEU A 92 0.03 -4.52 -2.01
C LEU A 92 -0.57 -4.58 -0.60
N MET A 93 -0.43 -5.71 0.10
CA MET A 93 -0.87 -5.80 1.49
C MET A 93 -0.10 -4.86 2.42
N CYS A 94 1.20 -4.68 2.20
CA CYS A 94 2.00 -3.71 2.94
C CYS A 94 1.50 -2.28 2.70
N HIS A 95 1.10 -1.93 1.48
CA HIS A 95 0.46 -0.64 1.22
C HIS A 95 -0.83 -0.48 2.06
N TYR A 96 -1.73 -1.47 2.06
CA TYR A 96 -2.94 -1.41 2.90
C TYR A 96 -2.66 -1.45 4.41
N ALA A 97 -1.53 -2.06 4.81
CA ALA A 97 -1.03 -2.05 6.18
C ALA A 97 -0.27 -0.75 6.51
N LEU A 98 -0.19 0.21 5.58
CA LEU A 98 0.60 1.43 5.68
C LEU A 98 2.07 1.13 6.07
N ASN A 99 2.70 0.15 5.43
CA ASN A 99 4.13 -0.11 5.54
C ASN A 99 4.81 0.18 4.19
N ALA A 100 5.23 1.44 4.00
CA ALA A 100 5.84 1.88 2.75
C ALA A 100 7.22 1.24 2.53
N ASP A 101 8.04 1.10 3.57
CA ASP A 101 9.37 0.48 3.46
C ASP A 101 9.27 -1.00 3.04
N LEU A 102 8.45 -1.79 3.74
CA LEU A 102 8.31 -3.21 3.43
C LEU A 102 7.65 -3.43 2.07
N CYS A 103 6.67 -2.59 1.70
CA CYS A 103 6.09 -2.56 0.36
C CYS A 103 7.17 -2.35 -0.71
N ALA A 104 8.02 -1.33 -0.55
CA ALA A 104 9.12 -1.04 -1.47
C ALA A 104 10.12 -2.20 -1.57
N ARG A 105 10.51 -2.80 -0.44
CA ARG A 105 11.44 -3.95 -0.41
C ARG A 105 10.86 -5.17 -1.12
N LEU A 106 9.58 -5.47 -0.94
CA LEU A 106 8.88 -6.54 -1.64
C LEU A 106 8.78 -6.25 -3.15
N ASN A 107 8.43 -5.02 -3.56
CA ASN A 107 8.40 -4.62 -4.97
C ASN A 107 9.77 -4.72 -5.65
N ARG A 108 10.85 -4.36 -4.94
CA ARG A 108 12.24 -4.53 -5.42
C ARG A 108 12.58 -5.98 -5.71
N ARG A 109 12.14 -6.92 -4.85
CA ARG A 109 12.29 -8.35 -5.10
C ARG A 109 11.38 -8.81 -6.24
N ALA A 110 10.12 -8.42 -6.24
CA ALA A 110 9.14 -8.77 -7.26
C ALA A 110 9.59 -8.41 -8.69
N LEU A 111 10.14 -7.20 -8.89
CA LEU A 111 10.60 -6.71 -10.19
C LEU A 111 11.71 -7.58 -10.81
N GLN A 112 12.35 -8.44 -10.01
CA GLN A 112 13.34 -9.37 -10.51
C GLN A 112 12.71 -10.56 -11.27
N PHE A 113 11.41 -10.81 -11.07
CA PHE A 113 10.64 -11.92 -11.64
C PHE A 113 9.68 -11.45 -12.75
N ASN A 114 9.18 -12.41 -13.53
CA ASN A 114 8.07 -12.26 -14.49
C ASN A 114 8.09 -10.97 -15.34
N ARG A 115 9.29 -10.55 -15.76
CA ARG A 115 9.58 -9.25 -16.40
C ARG A 115 8.97 -9.06 -17.80
N SER A 116 8.22 -10.02 -18.32
CA SER A 116 7.56 -9.96 -19.64
C SER A 116 6.04 -9.90 -19.53
N ASP A 117 5.48 -10.06 -18.33
CA ASP A 117 4.06 -9.93 -18.08
C ASP A 117 3.74 -8.45 -17.78
N GLN A 118 2.96 -7.82 -18.66
CA GLN A 118 2.60 -6.41 -18.53
C GLN A 118 1.78 -6.15 -17.25
N VAL A 119 0.82 -7.02 -16.92
CA VAL A 119 -0.07 -6.85 -15.76
C VAL A 119 0.75 -6.95 -14.47
N PHE A 120 1.67 -7.91 -14.42
CA PHE A 120 2.58 -8.06 -13.28
C PHE A 120 3.45 -6.81 -13.07
N VAL A 121 4.09 -6.32 -14.14
CA VAL A 121 4.98 -5.15 -14.06
C VAL A 121 4.19 -3.88 -13.73
N GLU A 122 2.98 -3.73 -14.24
CA GLU A 122 2.09 -2.60 -13.89
C GLU A 122 1.73 -2.63 -12.41
N THR A 123 1.41 -3.81 -11.87
CA THR A 123 1.11 -3.96 -10.44
C THR A 123 2.31 -3.55 -9.59
N VAL A 124 3.54 -3.94 -9.97
CA VAL A 124 4.77 -3.49 -9.29
C VAL A 124 4.92 -1.98 -9.36
N ALA A 125 4.70 -1.37 -10.53
CA ALA A 125 4.83 0.07 -10.72
C ALA A 125 3.87 0.87 -9.82
N ARG A 126 2.59 0.46 -9.79
CA ARG A 126 1.56 1.11 -8.97
C ARG A 126 1.77 0.88 -7.47
N ASN A 127 2.12 -0.33 -7.04
CA ASN A 127 2.44 -0.59 -5.63
C ASN A 127 3.63 0.25 -5.16
N ALA A 128 4.68 0.38 -6.00
CA ALA A 128 5.85 1.20 -5.66
C ALA A 128 5.51 2.68 -5.60
N TRP A 129 4.68 3.17 -6.53
CA TRP A 129 4.15 4.53 -6.52
C TRP A 129 3.41 4.85 -5.21
N HIS A 130 2.47 4.00 -4.80
CA HIS A 130 1.72 4.16 -3.57
C HIS A 130 2.57 4.06 -2.29
N ALA A 131 3.75 3.46 -2.36
CA ALA A 131 4.72 3.41 -1.26
C ALA A 131 5.72 4.58 -1.29
N GLY A 132 5.57 5.55 -2.22
CA GLY A 132 6.51 6.64 -2.41
C GLY A 132 7.88 6.21 -2.97
N ASP A 133 8.04 4.97 -3.44
CA ASP A 133 9.28 4.49 -4.08
C ASP A 133 9.29 4.83 -5.57
N ILE A 134 9.51 6.11 -5.87
CA ILE A 134 9.58 6.65 -7.24
C ILE A 134 10.64 5.93 -8.06
N LYS A 135 11.77 5.50 -7.46
CA LYS A 135 12.85 4.81 -8.19
C LYS A 135 12.40 3.46 -8.74
N ILE A 136 11.65 2.68 -7.96
CA ILE A 136 11.17 1.38 -8.40
C ILE A 136 9.97 1.51 -9.33
N SER A 137 9.11 2.49 -9.06
CA SER A 137 8.03 2.83 -9.98
C SER A 137 8.58 3.20 -11.37
N ASP A 138 9.61 4.06 -11.44
CA ASP A 138 10.27 4.44 -12.70
C ASP A 138 10.89 3.23 -13.43
N GLN A 139 11.61 2.36 -12.70
CA GLN A 139 12.21 1.17 -13.30
C GLN A 139 11.15 0.21 -13.89
N ALA A 140 10.02 0.04 -13.20
CA ALA A 140 8.91 -0.77 -13.67
C ALA A 140 8.20 -0.11 -14.86
N THR A 141 7.97 1.20 -14.83
CA THR A 141 7.38 1.96 -15.94
C THR A 141 8.26 1.95 -17.18
N ALA A 142 9.57 2.14 -17.04
CA ALA A 142 10.53 1.99 -18.14
C ALA A 142 10.51 0.57 -18.74
N ARG A 143 10.14 -0.44 -17.95
CA ARG A 143 9.93 -1.81 -18.44
C ARG A 143 8.60 -1.95 -19.19
N LEU A 144 7.52 -1.33 -18.73
CA LEU A 144 6.23 -1.27 -19.43
C LEU A 144 6.37 -0.63 -20.81
N GLY A 145 7.16 0.44 -20.94
CA GLY A 145 7.46 1.06 -22.24
C GLY A 145 8.13 0.10 -23.21
N LYS A 146 9.06 -0.73 -22.73
CA LYS A 146 9.69 -1.80 -23.56
C LYS A 146 8.72 -2.91 -23.96
N LEU A 147 7.63 -3.07 -23.20
CA LEU A 147 6.58 -4.04 -23.48
C LEU A 147 5.43 -3.45 -24.31
N ASN A 148 5.46 -2.14 -24.65
CA ASN A 148 4.36 -1.41 -25.28
C ASN A 148 3.03 -1.54 -24.51
N ALA A 149 3.09 -1.46 -23.17
CA ALA A 149 1.87 -1.45 -22.36
C ALA A 149 1.13 -0.12 -22.50
N GLU A 150 -0.20 -0.16 -22.47
CA GLU A 150 -1.05 1.03 -22.61
C GLU A 150 -0.88 2.02 -21.44
N SER A 151 -0.66 1.49 -20.23
CA SER A 151 -0.43 2.25 -18.99
C SER A 151 0.92 2.98 -18.92
N TYR A 152 1.81 2.78 -19.91
CA TYR A 152 3.15 3.37 -19.88
C TYR A 152 3.14 4.90 -19.87
N GLU A 153 2.34 5.53 -20.74
CA GLU A 153 2.35 6.99 -20.88
C GLU A 153 1.82 7.66 -19.60
N GLU A 154 0.69 7.19 -19.06
CA GLU A 154 0.10 7.66 -17.80
C GLU A 154 1.11 7.62 -16.64
N LEU A 155 1.72 6.45 -16.41
CA LEU A 155 2.65 6.28 -15.30
C LEU A 155 3.96 7.05 -15.52
N ARG A 156 4.44 7.17 -16.76
CA ARG A 156 5.67 7.91 -17.07
C ARG A 156 5.50 9.39 -16.73
N ASP A 157 4.42 10.00 -17.18
CA ASP A 157 4.20 11.43 -17.00
C ASP A 157 4.08 11.77 -15.52
N LEU A 158 3.28 10.99 -14.77
CA LEU A 158 3.17 11.10 -13.31
C LEU A 158 4.54 11.00 -12.61
N ILE A 159 5.36 10.00 -12.96
CA ILE A 159 6.69 9.81 -12.35
C ILE A 159 7.65 10.94 -12.71
N GLN A 160 7.61 11.42 -13.96
CA GLN A 160 8.47 12.48 -14.44
C GLN A 160 8.14 13.80 -13.73
N GLU A 161 6.86 14.19 -13.70
CA GLU A 161 6.39 15.41 -13.03
C GLU A 161 6.74 15.39 -11.55
N SER A 162 6.49 14.27 -10.87
CA SER A 162 6.88 14.08 -9.47
C SER A 162 8.38 14.26 -9.24
N SER A 163 9.20 13.68 -10.11
CA SER A 163 10.66 13.75 -10.01
C SER A 163 11.16 15.17 -10.24
N GLU A 164 10.61 15.88 -11.22
CA GLU A 164 10.94 17.27 -11.52
C GLU A 164 10.57 18.20 -10.36
N LEU A 165 9.39 18.02 -9.77
CA LEU A 165 8.94 18.77 -8.60
C LEU A 165 9.85 18.53 -7.39
N LEU A 166 10.19 17.28 -7.06
CA LEU A 166 11.11 16.99 -5.96
C LEU A 166 12.49 17.63 -6.18
N VAL A 167 13.03 17.54 -7.40
CA VAL A 167 14.32 18.13 -7.78
C VAL A 167 14.29 19.65 -7.66
N LEU A 168 13.21 20.30 -8.09
CA LEU A 168 13.03 21.76 -7.99
C LEU A 168 13.19 22.26 -6.54
N HIS A 169 12.72 21.46 -5.59
CA HIS A 169 12.79 21.77 -4.15
C HIS A 169 14.00 21.17 -3.43
N GLY A 170 14.91 20.50 -4.15
CA GLY A 170 16.12 19.90 -3.58
C GLY A 170 15.84 18.67 -2.71
N VAL A 171 14.73 17.97 -2.96
CA VAL A 171 14.33 16.75 -2.25
C VAL A 171 14.74 15.53 -3.06
N THR A 172 15.30 14.51 -2.40
CA THR A 172 15.64 13.23 -3.04
C THR A 172 14.45 12.27 -2.97
N HIS A 173 14.39 11.31 -3.90
CA HIS A 173 13.34 10.26 -3.86
C HIS A 173 13.38 9.46 -2.55
N ASP A 174 14.58 9.23 -1.99
CA ASP A 174 14.71 8.50 -0.71
C ASP A 174 14.15 9.33 0.46
N ALA A 175 14.37 10.64 0.48
CA ALA A 175 13.80 11.53 1.50
C ALA A 175 12.26 11.59 1.40
N PHE A 176 11.72 11.59 0.18
CA PHE A 176 10.28 11.49 -0.03
C PHE A 176 9.71 10.15 0.44
N GLN A 177 10.33 9.03 0.06
CA GLN A 177 9.91 7.69 0.50
C GLN A 177 9.92 7.58 2.03
N GLN A 178 10.98 8.08 2.68
CA GLN A 178 11.09 8.09 4.14
C GLN A 178 10.00 8.95 4.79
N TYR A 179 9.62 10.07 4.17
CA TYR A 179 8.53 10.90 4.64
C TYR A 179 7.17 10.19 4.55
N VAL A 180 6.89 9.52 3.42
CA VAL A 180 5.68 8.67 3.27
C VAL A 180 5.64 7.59 4.36
N GLN A 181 6.77 6.94 4.66
CA GLN A 181 6.87 5.98 5.76
C GLN A 181 6.53 6.61 7.13
N CYS A 182 7.05 7.80 7.44
CA CYS A 182 6.73 8.49 8.69
C CYS A 182 5.24 8.86 8.81
N LEU A 183 4.62 9.29 7.71
CA LEU A 183 3.18 9.58 7.67
C LEU A 183 2.37 8.30 7.90
N PHE A 184 2.74 7.22 7.24
CA PHE A 184 2.09 5.92 7.35
C PHE A 184 2.19 5.35 8.78
N GLU A 185 3.37 5.43 9.41
CA GLU A 185 3.57 5.03 10.81
C GLU A 185 2.71 5.83 11.79
N LEU A 186 2.57 7.14 11.56
CA LEU A 186 1.72 8.01 12.35
C LEU A 186 0.26 7.57 12.26
N ILE A 187 -0.28 7.43 11.05
CA ILE A 187 -1.68 7.01 10.83
C ILE A 187 -1.93 5.62 11.41
N ARG A 188 -0.99 4.68 11.27
CA ARG A 188 -1.08 3.34 11.89
C ARG A 188 -1.32 3.40 13.38
N GLY A 189 -0.72 4.35 14.10
CA GLY A 189 -0.93 4.54 15.53
C GLY A 189 -2.40 4.77 15.89
N PHE A 190 -3.15 5.49 15.05
CA PHE A 190 -4.56 5.82 15.27
C PHE A 190 -5.54 4.71 14.89
N VAL A 191 -5.16 3.84 13.95
CA VAL A 191 -6.03 2.77 13.42
C VAL A 191 -5.64 1.36 13.88
N ALA A 192 -4.55 1.21 14.63
CA ALA A 192 -4.10 -0.07 15.16
C ALA A 192 -5.20 -0.77 15.98
N ASN A 193 -5.41 -2.06 15.71
CA ASN A 193 -6.45 -2.90 16.33
C ASN A 193 -7.91 -2.43 16.13
N LYS A 194 -8.17 -1.38 15.33
CA LYS A 194 -9.54 -0.91 15.00
C LYS A 194 -10.03 -1.60 13.74
N THR A 195 -10.56 -2.82 13.88
CA THR A 195 -10.96 -3.68 12.74
C THR A 195 -12.16 -3.16 11.93
N ASP A 196 -12.91 -2.22 12.49
CA ASP A 196 -14.14 -1.65 11.95
C ASP A 196 -13.91 -0.38 11.12
N VAL A 197 -12.80 0.32 11.32
CA VAL A 197 -12.50 1.56 10.59
C VAL A 197 -12.15 1.25 9.13
N ARG A 198 -12.64 2.03 8.18
CA ARG A 198 -12.19 2.00 6.77
C ARG A 198 -11.03 2.95 6.56
N LEU A 199 -10.13 2.59 5.65
CA LEU A 199 -8.91 3.32 5.35
C LEU A 199 -8.60 3.17 3.86
N VAL A 200 -8.42 4.29 3.17
CA VAL A 200 -7.80 4.36 1.84
C VAL A 200 -6.66 5.35 1.91
N SER A 201 -5.56 5.06 1.22
CA SER A 201 -4.43 5.99 1.11
C SER A 201 -3.91 6.04 -0.32
N GLY A 202 -3.34 7.17 -0.71
CA GLY A 202 -2.83 7.38 -2.05
C GLY A 202 -1.79 8.49 -2.13
N VAL A 203 -1.12 8.55 -3.27
CA VAL A 203 -0.22 9.65 -3.64
C VAL A 203 -0.66 10.11 -5.01
N ASP A 204 -0.83 11.41 -5.17
CA ASP A 204 -1.17 12.04 -6.44
C ASP A 204 -0.40 13.36 -6.63
N ILE A 205 -0.47 13.95 -7.81
CA ILE A 205 0.00 15.31 -8.07
C ILE A 205 -1.21 16.23 -8.13
N GLU A 206 -1.18 17.33 -7.38
CA GLU A 206 -2.21 18.35 -7.39
C GLU A 206 -1.66 19.66 -7.97
N ASP A 207 -2.38 20.22 -8.95
CA ASP A 207 -2.13 21.54 -9.52
C ASP A 207 -3.13 22.56 -8.98
N TYR A 208 -2.63 23.60 -8.32
CA TYR A 208 -3.46 24.68 -7.78
C TYR A 208 -3.65 25.84 -8.77
N GLU A 209 -4.73 26.59 -8.58
CA GLU A 209 -5.10 27.73 -9.44
C GLU A 209 -4.04 28.84 -9.49
N ASP A 210 -3.19 28.95 -8.47
CA ASP A 210 -2.09 29.91 -8.41
C ASP A 210 -0.81 29.43 -9.13
N GLY A 211 -0.87 28.25 -9.76
CA GLY A 211 0.25 27.60 -10.44
C GLY A 211 1.21 26.89 -9.49
N HIS A 212 0.86 26.76 -8.20
CA HIS A 212 1.57 25.86 -7.30
C HIS A 212 1.26 24.41 -7.64
N GLN A 213 2.25 23.54 -7.53
CA GLN A 213 2.11 22.11 -7.74
C GLN A 213 2.70 21.38 -6.53
N GLU A 214 2.01 20.36 -6.04
CA GLU A 214 2.49 19.54 -4.93
C GLU A 214 2.20 18.05 -5.13
N LEU A 215 3.02 17.20 -4.50
CA LEU A 215 2.69 15.79 -4.29
C LEU A 215 1.76 15.68 -3.10
N LEU A 216 0.53 15.22 -3.32
CA LEU A 216 -0.47 15.08 -2.28
C LEU A 216 -0.49 13.65 -1.76
N VAL A 217 -0.15 13.45 -0.49
CA VAL A 217 -0.36 12.17 0.21
C VAL A 217 -1.74 12.23 0.88
N MET A 218 -2.67 11.39 0.42
CA MET A 218 -4.06 11.39 0.85
C MET A 218 -4.37 10.21 1.77
N PHE A 219 -5.21 10.46 2.78
CA PHE A 219 -5.81 9.44 3.64
C PHE A 219 -7.31 9.72 3.81
N ASP A 220 -8.12 8.70 3.51
CA ASP A 220 -9.56 8.71 3.73
C ASP A 220 -9.84 7.76 4.89
N LEU A 221 -10.34 8.29 6.00
CA LEU A 221 -10.47 7.57 7.27
C LEU A 221 -11.90 7.65 7.79
N ASP A 222 -12.48 6.49 8.11
CA ASP A 222 -13.80 6.39 8.75
C ASP A 222 -13.62 6.46 10.28
N LEU A 223 -13.32 7.66 10.77
CA LEU A 223 -13.01 7.98 12.17
C LEU A 223 -13.89 9.13 12.65
N ASP A 224 -14.07 9.24 13.96
CA ASP A 224 -14.72 10.39 14.56
C ASP A 224 -13.90 11.68 14.40
N ASP A 225 -14.59 12.83 14.38
CA ASP A 225 -14.01 14.17 14.21
C ASP A 225 -12.88 14.44 15.23
N ASP A 226 -13.04 14.03 16.49
CA ASP A 226 -12.04 14.22 17.54
C ASP A 226 -10.72 13.48 17.20
N THR A 227 -10.82 12.28 16.61
CA THR A 227 -9.67 11.51 16.18
C THR A 227 -9.02 12.11 14.93
N LEU A 228 -9.81 12.64 13.99
CA LEU A 228 -9.30 13.34 12.82
C LEU A 228 -8.54 14.62 13.22
N ASP A 229 -9.09 15.40 14.14
CA ASP A 229 -8.43 16.59 14.70
C ASP A 229 -7.09 16.23 15.38
N ALA A 230 -7.04 15.10 16.11
CA ALA A 230 -5.82 14.62 16.74
C ALA A 230 -4.76 14.15 15.71
N ILE A 231 -5.20 13.61 14.56
CA ILE A 231 -4.30 13.27 13.45
C ILE A 231 -3.71 14.55 12.85
N ASP A 232 -4.53 15.58 12.63
CA ASP A 232 -4.06 16.86 12.10
C ASP A 232 -3.03 17.53 13.02
N GLU A 233 -3.26 17.52 14.34
CA GLU A 233 -2.28 18.01 15.32
C GLU A 233 -0.97 17.23 15.24
N ALA A 234 -1.04 15.89 15.20
CA ALA A 234 0.15 15.04 15.11
C ALA A 234 0.91 15.24 13.78
N LEU A 235 0.20 15.50 12.67
CA LEU A 235 0.81 15.82 11.38
C LEU A 235 1.52 17.17 11.41
N LEU A 236 0.95 18.19 12.05
CA LEU A 236 1.59 19.48 12.24
C LEU A 236 2.86 19.37 13.09
N GLU A 237 2.84 18.56 14.15
CA GLU A 237 4.00 18.25 14.97
C GLU A 237 5.10 17.56 14.14
N LEU A 238 4.76 16.50 13.39
CA LEU A 238 5.70 15.78 12.53
C LEU A 238 6.34 16.70 11.48
N ARG A 239 5.55 17.56 10.82
CA ARG A 239 6.04 18.51 9.80
C ARG A 239 6.96 19.59 10.39
N SER A 240 6.84 19.86 11.68
CA SER A 240 7.66 20.84 12.40
C SER A 240 8.94 20.22 12.98
N ASP A 241 9.03 18.88 13.02
CA ASP A 241 10.19 18.13 13.52
C ASP A 241 11.27 17.98 12.44
N ALA A 242 12.22 18.91 12.45
CA ALA A 242 13.34 18.94 11.51
C ALA A 242 14.37 17.79 11.71
N ASP A 243 14.33 17.09 12.84
CA ASP A 243 15.18 15.92 13.08
C ASP A 243 14.61 14.68 12.39
N ARG A 244 13.30 14.63 12.16
CA ARG A 244 12.59 13.52 11.52
C ARG A 244 12.28 13.77 10.04
N VAL A 245 11.96 15.02 9.66
CA VAL A 245 11.49 15.36 8.32
C VAL A 245 12.34 16.46 7.71
N ASN A 246 12.77 16.28 6.46
CA ASN A 246 13.46 17.32 5.70
C ASN A 246 12.52 18.52 5.49
N PRO A 247 12.84 19.73 5.99
CA PRO A 247 11.96 20.91 5.87
C PRO A 247 11.64 21.32 4.42
N ALA A 248 12.44 20.89 3.44
CA ALA A 248 12.16 21.13 2.04
C ALA A 248 10.90 20.39 1.53
N LEU A 249 10.54 19.25 2.14
CA LEU A 249 9.33 18.49 1.81
C LEU A 249 8.06 19.32 2.03
N ASN A 250 8.04 20.20 3.04
CA ASN A 250 6.89 21.06 3.33
C ASN A 250 6.56 22.06 2.20
N LYS A 251 7.42 22.19 1.19
CA LYS A 251 7.23 23.10 0.05
C LYS A 251 6.70 22.42 -1.20
N CYS A 252 6.68 21.10 -1.23
CA CYS A 252 6.31 20.32 -2.43
C CYS A 252 5.54 19.04 -2.12
N VAL A 253 5.27 18.74 -0.84
CA VAL A 253 4.47 17.60 -0.42
C VAL A 253 3.38 18.07 0.53
N GLY A 254 2.14 17.91 0.08
CA GLY A 254 0.93 18.08 0.86
C GLY A 254 0.53 16.79 1.56
N VAL A 255 -0.21 16.93 2.66
CA VAL A 255 -0.86 15.80 3.33
C VAL A 255 -2.32 16.17 3.53
N LEU A 256 -3.21 15.34 3.03
CA LEU A 256 -4.65 15.51 3.17
C LEU A 256 -5.21 14.32 3.94
N VAL A 257 -5.80 14.60 5.09
CA VAL A 257 -6.62 13.64 5.84
C VAL A 257 -8.05 14.11 5.76
N ARG A 258 -8.96 13.21 5.37
CA ARG A 258 -10.38 13.52 5.25
C ARG A 258 -11.24 12.35 5.72
N ASP A 259 -12.49 12.68 6.02
CA ASP A 259 -13.51 11.67 6.30
C ASP A 259 -13.71 10.75 5.08
N TYR A 260 -13.95 9.49 5.35
CA TYR A 260 -14.21 8.50 4.31
C TYR A 260 -15.53 8.84 3.61
N PRO A 261 -15.56 8.96 2.27
CA PRO A 261 -16.75 9.41 1.55
C PRO A 261 -17.94 8.46 1.79
N GLN A 262 -18.94 8.92 2.54
CA GLN A 262 -20.13 8.12 2.89
C GLN A 262 -21.05 7.84 1.68
N SER A 263 -20.89 8.59 0.58
CA SER A 263 -21.82 8.60 -0.56
C SER A 263 -21.68 7.42 -1.55
N LEU A 264 -20.67 6.55 -1.39
CA LEU A 264 -20.46 5.41 -2.28
C LEU A 264 -21.19 4.12 -1.87
N ASP A 265 -21.69 4.01 -0.63
CA ASP A 265 -22.12 2.71 -0.06
C ASP A 265 -23.55 2.66 0.51
N ALA A 266 -24.40 3.69 0.33
CA ALA A 266 -25.82 3.58 0.71
C ALA A 266 -26.58 2.45 -0.05
N GLU A 267 -25.96 1.82 -1.06
CA GLU A 267 -26.46 0.63 -1.76
C GLU A 267 -25.69 -0.66 -1.40
N ALA A 268 -24.61 -0.60 -0.63
CA ALA A 268 -23.72 -1.74 -0.33
C ALA A 268 -23.86 -2.29 1.11
N CYS A 269 -24.58 -1.55 1.96
CA CYS A 269 -25.16 -2.02 3.22
C CYS A 269 -26.71 -1.92 3.07
#